data_AF-A0A2S9YJ13-F1
#
_entry.id   AF-A0A2S9YJ13-F1
#
_cell.length_a   1.000
_cell.length_b   1.000
_cell.length_c   1.000
_cell.angle_alpha   90.00
_cell.angle_beta   90.00
_cell.angle_gamma   90.00
#
_symmetry.space_group_name_H-M   'P 1'
#
loop_
_entity.id
_entity.type
_entity.pdbx_description
1 polymer ?
#
loop_
_entity_poly.entity_id
_entity_poly.type
_entity_poly.pdbx_seq_one_letter_code
_entity_poly.pdbx_strand_id
1 'polypeptide(L)'
;MSEAPPNELDDELPTALGEYLREREQARVAARAPEWEAVASGKLSVDAAIARREAAGDDHPGRAAEYFRPFDADETSALVGALMAGLDGHAADPNEDEGEDEGEPSNVIPLVKPAPAPEPSAPDSDSDSRTSRWLPVALIVAAAAAVLLWWVVPGQGSLDGGGGDDGPKLAQRDALPSYTLETDGGLTQLRGDTGDPSPASEHRYRLHTPFDWILRPSVDASGEVAVRGFAFVNGGDVGQPLQLDALTQIAESGVVRVSGTIGQLGLAPGRYAIALAVGRPDALPATAAEVTAPADQPANEHAWAVRRVEITIEE
;
A
#
# COMPACT_ATOMS: atom_id res chain seq x y z
N MET A 1 20.91 -54.35 -29.40
CA MET A 1 19.87 -53.64 -28.63
C MET A 1 20.08 -52.17 -28.92
N SER A 2 19.25 -51.58 -29.79
CA SER A 2 19.23 -50.14 -30.03
C SER A 2 18.17 -49.55 -29.12
N GLU A 3 18.59 -48.72 -28.17
CA GLU A 3 17.68 -47.85 -27.43
C GLU A 3 17.17 -46.77 -28.39
N ALA A 4 15.85 -46.61 -28.43
CA ALA A 4 15.23 -45.52 -29.16
C ALA A 4 15.53 -44.20 -28.42
N PRO A 5 15.85 -43.11 -29.15
CA PRO A 5 16.12 -41.82 -28.52
C PRO A 5 14.87 -41.33 -27.75
N PRO A 6 15.05 -40.70 -26.58
CA PRO A 6 13.96 -40.15 -25.80
C PRO A 6 13.21 -39.08 -26.62
N ASN A 7 11.88 -39.13 -26.54
CA ASN A 7 10.97 -38.27 -27.29
C ASN A 7 10.92 -36.88 -26.64
N GLU A 8 11.94 -36.05 -26.86
CA GLU A 8 12.07 -34.68 -26.30
C GLU A 8 10.94 -33.72 -26.72
N LEU A 9 10.11 -34.10 -27.72
CA LEU A 9 9.02 -33.28 -28.22
C LEU A 9 7.76 -33.29 -27.34
N ASP A 10 7.62 -34.22 -26.38
CA ASP A 10 6.40 -34.32 -25.55
C ASP A 10 6.33 -33.26 -24.44
N ASP A 11 7.46 -32.67 -24.00
CA ASP A 11 7.50 -31.71 -22.88
C ASP A 11 7.48 -30.22 -23.31
N GLU A 12 7.83 -29.89 -24.56
CA GLU A 12 7.86 -28.50 -25.05
C GLU A 12 6.46 -27.94 -25.33
N LEU A 13 5.55 -28.77 -25.87
CA LEU A 13 4.17 -28.38 -26.20
C LEU A 13 3.33 -27.95 -24.98
N PRO A 14 3.27 -28.70 -23.86
CA PRO A 14 2.50 -28.27 -22.69
C PRO A 14 3.07 -27.00 -22.07
N THR A 15 4.39 -26.82 -22.10
CA THR A 15 5.07 -25.62 -21.58
C THR A 15 4.73 -24.39 -22.41
N ALA A 16 4.86 -24.48 -23.75
CA ALA A 16 4.51 -23.38 -24.66
C ALA A 16 3.01 -23.03 -24.62
N LEU A 17 2.12 -24.03 -24.49
CA LEU A 17 0.69 -23.80 -24.32
C LEU A 17 0.39 -23.10 -22.99
N GLY A 18 1.09 -23.47 -21.91
CA GLY A 18 0.97 -22.82 -20.60
C GLY A 18 1.40 -21.35 -20.63
N GLU A 19 2.52 -21.04 -21.28
CA GLU A 19 3.00 -19.66 -21.45
C GLU A 19 2.02 -18.82 -22.27
N TYR A 20 1.55 -19.35 -23.41
CA TYR A 20 0.57 -18.66 -24.25
C TYR A 20 -0.74 -18.37 -23.53
N LEU A 21 -1.26 -19.32 -22.74
CA LEU A 21 -2.48 -19.10 -21.95
C LEU A 21 -2.25 -18.06 -20.84
N ARG A 22 -1.08 -18.06 -20.19
CA ARG A 22 -0.73 -17.09 -19.15
C ARG A 22 -0.61 -15.67 -19.73
N GLU A 23 0.07 -15.51 -20.87
CA GLU A 23 0.20 -14.23 -21.56
C GLU A 23 -1.17 -13.70 -22.03
N ARG A 24 -2.01 -14.58 -22.60
CA ARG A 24 -3.36 -14.23 -23.02
C ARG A 24 -4.24 -13.80 -21.84
N GLU A 25 -4.16 -14.51 -20.71
CA GLU A 25 -4.95 -14.15 -19.53
C GLU A 25 -4.44 -12.85 -18.89
N GLN A 26 -3.12 -12.64 -18.83
CA GLN A 26 -2.54 -11.40 -18.34
C GLN A 26 -2.92 -10.19 -19.20
N ALA A 27 -2.93 -10.34 -20.53
CA ALA A 27 -3.43 -9.32 -21.45
C ALA A 27 -4.92 -9.03 -21.23
N ARG A 28 -5.74 -10.05 -20.97
CA ARG A 28 -7.16 -9.87 -20.60
C ARG A 28 -7.30 -9.13 -19.27
N VAL A 29 -6.56 -9.52 -18.23
CA VAL A 29 -6.59 -8.86 -16.92
C VAL A 29 -6.16 -7.39 -17.03
N ALA A 30 -5.09 -7.10 -17.77
CA ALA A 30 -4.62 -5.74 -18.00
C ALA A 30 -5.66 -4.87 -18.73
N ALA A 31 -6.34 -5.42 -19.75
CA ALA A 31 -7.43 -4.73 -20.43
C ALA A 31 -8.65 -4.48 -19.52
N ARG A 32 -8.83 -5.30 -18.48
CA ARG A 32 -9.94 -5.24 -17.53
C ARG A 32 -9.67 -4.32 -16.32
N ALA A 33 -8.41 -4.00 -16.03
CA ALA A 33 -7.98 -3.22 -14.87
C ALA A 33 -8.59 -1.80 -14.74
N PRO A 34 -8.67 -0.97 -15.81
CA PRO A 34 -8.99 0.45 -15.63
C PRO A 34 -10.43 0.72 -15.19
N GLU A 35 -11.38 -0.16 -15.53
CA GLU A 35 -12.79 0.01 -15.15
C GLU A 35 -13.03 -0.34 -13.69
N TRP A 36 -12.43 -1.42 -13.20
CA TRP A 36 -12.55 -1.82 -11.80
C TRP A 36 -11.75 -0.91 -10.88
N GLU A 37 -10.63 -0.35 -11.35
CA GLU A 37 -9.92 0.73 -10.64
C GLU A 37 -10.76 2.01 -10.56
N ALA A 38 -11.52 2.34 -11.62
CA ALA A 38 -12.47 3.45 -11.58
C ALA A 38 -13.63 3.18 -10.59
N VAL A 39 -14.08 1.93 -10.45
CA VAL A 39 -15.06 1.52 -9.43
C VAL A 39 -14.47 1.64 -8.02
N ALA A 40 -13.26 1.10 -7.80
CA ALA A 40 -12.57 1.15 -6.51
C ALA A 40 -12.30 2.59 -6.04
N SER A 41 -12.02 3.51 -6.98
CA SER A 41 -11.82 4.94 -6.69
C SER A 41 -13.12 5.76 -6.65
N GLY A 42 -14.29 5.14 -6.79
CA GLY A 42 -15.60 5.81 -6.78
C GLY A 42 -15.89 6.70 -8.00
N LYS A 43 -15.04 6.65 -9.04
CA LYS A 43 -15.21 7.42 -10.29
C LYS A 43 -16.25 6.79 -11.22
N LEU A 44 -16.57 5.52 -11.03
CA LEU A 44 -17.55 4.77 -11.79
C LEU A 44 -18.40 3.93 -10.83
N SER A 45 -19.72 3.89 -11.01
CA SER A 45 -20.56 2.96 -10.24
C SER A 45 -20.39 1.52 -10.73
N VAL A 46 -20.66 0.55 -9.86
CA VAL A 46 -20.61 -0.89 -10.19
C VAL A 46 -21.55 -1.20 -11.36
N ASP A 47 -22.78 -0.67 -11.35
CA ASP A 47 -23.76 -0.88 -12.44
C ASP A 47 -23.29 -0.30 -13.77
N ALA A 48 -22.61 0.86 -13.75
CA ALA A 48 -22.07 1.46 -14.95
C ALA A 48 -20.87 0.67 -15.52
N ALA A 49 -20.07 0.03 -14.66
CA ALA A 49 -19.01 -0.88 -15.07
C ALA A 49 -19.58 -2.17 -15.68
N ILE A 50 -20.63 -2.75 -15.08
CA ILE A 50 -21.34 -3.92 -15.63
C ILE A 50 -21.89 -3.59 -17.02
N ALA A 51 -22.64 -2.50 -17.17
CA ALA A 51 -23.26 -2.14 -18.45
C ALA A 51 -22.22 -1.92 -19.56
N ARG A 52 -21.05 -1.35 -19.25
CA ARG A 52 -19.94 -1.20 -20.22
C ARG A 52 -19.36 -2.55 -20.63
N ARG A 53 -19.25 -3.49 -19.69
CA ARG A 53 -18.74 -4.84 -19.95
C ARG A 53 -19.70 -5.69 -20.78
N GLU A 54 -20.99 -5.62 -20.48
CA GLU A 54 -22.01 -6.25 -21.31
C GLU A 54 -21.97 -5.71 -22.74
N ALA A 55 -21.84 -4.40 -22.91
CA ALA A 55 -21.68 -3.77 -24.22
C ALA A 55 -20.38 -4.18 -24.95
N ALA A 56 -19.34 -4.55 -24.20
CA ALA A 56 -18.07 -5.06 -24.73
C ALA A 56 -18.08 -6.58 -25.01
N GLY A 57 -19.18 -7.28 -24.71
CA GLY A 57 -19.32 -8.72 -24.92
C GLY A 57 -18.62 -9.59 -23.87
N ASP A 58 -18.46 -9.11 -22.63
CA ASP A 58 -18.04 -9.95 -21.51
C ASP A 58 -19.24 -10.79 -21.05
N ASP A 59 -19.10 -12.12 -21.01
CA ASP A 59 -20.23 -13.04 -20.74
C ASP A 59 -20.62 -13.08 -19.25
N HIS A 60 -19.74 -12.63 -18.35
CA HIS A 60 -19.93 -12.76 -16.89
C HIS A 60 -19.50 -11.52 -16.07
N PRO A 61 -19.98 -10.31 -16.37
CA PRO A 61 -19.61 -9.09 -15.64
C PRO A 61 -20.09 -9.10 -14.18
N GLY A 62 -21.16 -9.85 -13.87
CA GLY A 62 -21.75 -9.94 -12.53
C GLY A 62 -20.81 -10.52 -11.47
N ARG A 63 -19.91 -11.45 -11.84
CA ARG A 63 -18.97 -12.05 -10.87
C ARG A 63 -18.02 -11.03 -10.25
N ALA A 64 -17.55 -10.08 -11.06
CA ALA A 64 -16.65 -9.04 -10.57
C ALA A 64 -17.41 -8.00 -9.71
N ALA A 65 -18.67 -7.72 -10.05
CA ALA A 65 -19.52 -6.82 -9.28
C ALA A 65 -19.82 -7.33 -7.86
N GLU A 66 -19.87 -8.66 -7.65
CA GLU A 66 -20.05 -9.24 -6.32
C GLU A 66 -18.96 -8.85 -5.31
N TYR A 67 -17.73 -8.56 -5.78
CA TYR A 67 -16.63 -8.11 -4.92
C TYR A 67 -16.76 -6.65 -4.48
N PHE A 68 -17.56 -5.85 -5.19
CA PHE A 68 -17.77 -4.43 -4.90
C PHE A 68 -19.12 -4.16 -4.22
N ARG A 69 -19.94 -5.18 -4.00
CA ARG A 69 -21.18 -5.05 -3.23
C ARG A 69 -20.80 -4.75 -1.77
N PRO A 70 -21.40 -3.74 -1.13
CA PRO A 70 -21.24 -3.53 0.31
C PRO A 70 -21.64 -4.79 1.06
N PHE A 71 -20.86 -5.15 2.08
CA PHE A 71 -21.24 -6.23 3.00
C PHE A 71 -22.58 -5.90 3.63
N ASP A 72 -23.49 -6.86 3.67
CA ASP A 72 -24.71 -6.70 4.45
C ASP A 72 -24.43 -6.85 5.96
N ALA A 73 -25.46 -6.61 6.77
CA ALA A 73 -25.34 -6.62 8.23
C ALA A 73 -24.94 -8.01 8.77
N ASP A 74 -25.40 -9.08 8.11
CA ASP A 74 -25.13 -10.45 8.52
C ASP A 74 -23.69 -10.85 8.13
N GLU A 75 -23.27 -10.52 6.91
CA GLU A 75 -21.89 -10.70 6.45
C GLU A 75 -20.89 -9.92 7.32
N THR A 76 -21.20 -8.67 7.65
CA THR A 76 -20.38 -7.83 8.54
C THR A 76 -20.28 -8.45 9.93
N SER A 77 -21.41 -8.92 10.48
CA SER A 77 -21.45 -9.54 11.81
C SER A 77 -20.66 -10.85 11.85
N ALA A 78 -20.73 -11.65 10.78
CA ALA A 78 -19.95 -12.89 10.65
C ALA A 78 -18.45 -12.60 10.56
N LEU A 79 -18.04 -11.58 9.80
CA LEU A 79 -16.64 -11.19 9.65
C LEU A 79 -16.06 -10.65 10.96
N VAL A 80 -16.81 -9.79 11.67
CA VAL A 80 -16.43 -9.30 13.00
C VAL A 80 -16.38 -10.46 13.99
N GLY A 81 -17.34 -11.38 13.95
CA GLY A 81 -17.36 -12.57 14.80
C GLY A 81 -16.14 -13.48 14.59
N ALA A 82 -15.76 -13.73 13.34
CA ALA A 82 -14.57 -14.50 12.99
C ALA A 82 -13.28 -13.81 13.46
N LEU A 83 -13.19 -12.48 13.31
CA LEU A 83 -12.05 -11.71 13.78
C LEU A 83 -11.91 -11.77 15.31
N MET A 84 -13.01 -11.60 16.04
CA MET A 84 -13.03 -11.68 17.50
C MET A 84 -12.71 -13.10 18.01
N ALA A 85 -13.25 -14.14 17.36
CA ALA A 85 -12.94 -15.53 17.70
C ALA A 85 -11.46 -15.86 17.50
N GLY A 86 -10.81 -15.32 16.45
CA GLY A 86 -9.37 -15.46 16.24
C GLY A 86 -8.53 -14.74 17.31
N LEU A 87 -8.99 -13.58 17.79
CA LEU A 87 -8.35 -12.83 18.88
C LEU A 87 -8.48 -13.56 20.23
N ASP A 88 -9.66 -14.10 20.54
CA ASP A 88 -9.92 -14.81 21.79
C ASP A 88 -9.22 -16.18 21.84
N GLY A 89 -9.07 -16.84 20.69
CA GLY A 89 -8.38 -18.13 20.57
C GLY A 89 -6.88 -18.10 20.89
N HIS A 90 -6.24 -16.93 20.89
CA HIS A 90 -4.84 -16.76 21.31
C HIS A 90 -4.67 -16.52 22.82
N ALA A 91 -5.76 -16.35 23.57
CA ALA A 91 -5.68 -15.95 24.99
C ALA A 91 -5.84 -17.11 25.98
N ALA A 92 -5.96 -18.36 25.53
CA ALA A 92 -6.44 -19.44 26.38
C ALA A 92 -5.73 -20.80 26.21
N ASP A 93 -4.41 -20.87 26.40
CA ASP A 93 -3.83 -21.90 27.28
C ASP A 93 -2.39 -21.55 27.71
N PRO A 94 -2.16 -21.03 28.94
CA PRO A 94 -0.81 -20.85 29.47
C PRO A 94 -0.17 -22.16 30.01
N ASN A 95 -0.82 -23.33 29.85
CA ASN A 95 -0.34 -24.62 30.36
C ASN A 95 -0.20 -25.72 29.29
N GLU A 96 -0.23 -25.40 27.99
CA GLU A 96 0.16 -26.39 26.99
C GLU A 96 1.68 -26.57 27.02
N ASP A 97 2.02 -27.71 27.64
CA ASP A 97 3.31 -28.33 27.88
C ASP A 97 4.21 -28.31 26.63
N GLU A 98 5.51 -28.13 26.84
CA GLU A 98 6.57 -28.06 25.83
C GLU A 98 6.72 -29.41 25.09
N GLY A 99 5.77 -29.73 24.21
CA GLY A 99 5.90 -30.76 23.20
C GLY A 99 6.46 -30.13 21.93
N GLU A 100 7.54 -30.70 21.40
CA GLU A 100 8.12 -30.38 20.09
C GLU A 100 7.05 -30.57 19.00
N ASP A 101 6.21 -29.55 18.78
CA ASP A 101 5.14 -29.60 17.80
C ASP A 101 5.67 -29.09 16.46
N GLU A 102 5.62 -29.98 15.48
CA GLU A 102 5.99 -29.72 14.09
C GLU A 102 4.95 -28.76 13.49
N GLY A 103 5.19 -27.46 13.66
CA GLY A 103 4.52 -26.32 13.02
C GLY A 103 3.20 -26.62 12.29
N GLU A 104 2.09 -26.60 13.02
CA GLU A 104 0.77 -26.60 12.39
C GLU A 104 0.66 -25.39 11.43
N PRO A 105 0.25 -25.61 10.17
CA PRO A 105 0.20 -24.56 9.17
C PRO A 105 -0.79 -23.48 9.59
N SER A 106 -0.39 -22.21 9.43
CA SER A 106 -1.23 -21.03 9.64
C SER A 106 -2.65 -21.27 9.15
N ASN A 107 -3.62 -21.26 10.07
CA ASN A 107 -5.01 -21.53 9.78
C ASN A 107 -5.60 -20.35 8.97
N VAL A 108 -5.40 -20.38 7.65
CA VAL A 108 -6.03 -19.44 6.72
C VAL A 108 -7.51 -19.74 6.76
N ILE A 109 -8.28 -18.95 7.52
CA ILE A 109 -9.75 -19.05 7.53
C ILE A 109 -10.21 -18.71 6.12
N PRO A 110 -10.65 -19.69 5.31
CA PRO A 110 -11.15 -19.38 3.98
C PRO A 110 -12.43 -18.58 4.18
N LEU A 111 -12.47 -17.37 3.62
CA LEU A 111 -13.69 -16.58 3.57
C LEU A 111 -14.66 -17.25 2.57
N VAL A 112 -15.32 -18.32 3.01
CA VAL A 112 -16.35 -19.00 2.23
C VAL A 112 -17.62 -18.18 2.38
N LYS A 113 -17.93 -17.35 1.38
CA LYS A 113 -19.23 -16.67 1.30
C LYS A 113 -20.32 -17.75 1.34
N PRO A 114 -21.29 -17.68 2.28
CA PRO A 114 -22.37 -18.64 2.33
C PRO A 114 -23.09 -18.66 0.98
N ALA A 115 -23.34 -19.86 0.44
CA ALA A 115 -24.00 -20.02 -0.84
C ALA A 115 -25.33 -19.23 -0.85
N PRO A 116 -25.64 -18.50 -1.93
CA PRO A 116 -26.88 -17.72 -2.00
C PRO A 116 -28.06 -18.66 -1.75
N ALA A 117 -28.95 -18.25 -0.83
CA ALA A 117 -30.18 -18.97 -0.58
C ALA A 117 -30.92 -19.17 -1.92
N PRO A 118 -31.49 -20.38 -2.18
CA PRO A 118 -32.15 -20.64 -3.44
C PRO A 118 -33.24 -19.60 -3.66
N GLU A 119 -33.14 -18.87 -4.79
CA GLU A 119 -34.10 -17.85 -5.15
C GLU A 119 -35.52 -18.44 -5.14
N PRO A 120 -36.49 -17.80 -4.49
CA PRO A 120 -37.87 -18.24 -4.57
C PRO A 120 -38.31 -18.14 -6.04
N SER A 121 -38.75 -19.26 -6.60
CA SER A 121 -39.23 -19.34 -7.98
C SER A 121 -40.27 -18.24 -8.23
N ALA A 122 -39.95 -17.33 -9.14
CA ALA A 122 -40.86 -16.25 -9.51
C ALA A 122 -42.12 -16.84 -10.17
N PRO A 123 -43.31 -16.31 -9.88
CA PRO A 123 -44.53 -16.70 -10.57
C PRO A 123 -44.51 -16.20 -12.02
N ASP A 124 -44.80 -17.12 -12.95
CA ASP A 124 -45.02 -16.84 -14.37
C ASP A 124 -46.02 -15.68 -14.53
N SER A 125 -45.52 -14.55 -15.03
CA SER A 125 -46.32 -13.40 -15.39
C SER A 125 -46.22 -13.17 -16.90
N ASP A 126 -47.08 -13.89 -17.63
CA ASP A 126 -47.47 -13.54 -18.98
C ASP A 126 -48.11 -12.14 -18.97
N SER A 127 -47.46 -11.16 -19.58
CA SER A 127 -48.16 -9.96 -20.06
C SER A 127 -47.47 -9.36 -21.28
N ASP A 128 -48.03 -9.72 -22.43
CA ASP A 128 -48.05 -8.92 -23.65
C ASP A 128 -48.40 -7.45 -23.35
N SER A 129 -47.59 -6.49 -23.80
CA SER A 129 -48.07 -5.35 -24.61
C SER A 129 -46.99 -4.37 -25.05
N ARG A 130 -46.87 -4.30 -26.38
CA ARG A 130 -46.39 -3.22 -27.27
C ARG A 130 -46.44 -1.79 -26.70
N THR A 131 -45.41 -0.96 -26.92
CA THR A 131 -45.37 0.11 -27.98
C THR A 131 -44.20 1.10 -27.85
N SER A 132 -43.43 1.17 -28.95
CA SER A 132 -42.63 2.26 -29.58
C SER A 132 -42.74 3.74 -29.14
N ARG A 133 -41.58 4.43 -29.05
CA ARG A 133 -41.17 5.70 -29.76
C ARG A 133 -39.77 6.17 -29.24
N TRP A 134 -38.68 6.23 -30.02
CA TRP A 134 -38.14 7.37 -30.84
C TRP A 134 -38.20 8.74 -30.11
N LEU A 135 -37.19 9.60 -29.90
CA LEU A 135 -35.83 9.96 -30.42
C LEU A 135 -35.24 11.04 -29.42
N PRO A 136 -34.19 11.86 -29.68
CA PRO A 136 -32.74 11.63 -29.73
C PRO A 136 -31.89 12.60 -28.85
N VAL A 137 -30.58 12.29 -28.71
CA VAL A 137 -29.38 13.16 -28.74
C VAL A 137 -29.47 14.66 -28.33
N ALA A 138 -28.69 15.09 -27.31
CA ALA A 138 -27.64 16.15 -27.40
C ALA A 138 -27.20 16.75 -26.04
N LEU A 139 -25.97 17.34 -26.05
CA LEU A 139 -25.25 18.22 -25.07
C LEU A 139 -24.23 17.51 -24.16
N ILE A 140 -22.91 17.45 -24.48
CA ILE A 140 -21.85 18.48 -24.67
C ILE A 140 -21.23 18.98 -23.35
N VAL A 141 -19.97 18.56 -23.14
CA VAL A 141 -18.76 19.33 -22.73
C VAL A 141 -18.93 20.48 -21.72
N ALA A 142 -18.32 20.34 -20.53
CA ALA A 142 -17.40 21.33 -19.91
C ALA A 142 -17.14 21.03 -18.42
N ALA A 143 -15.93 20.59 -18.06
CA ALA A 143 -15.31 20.84 -16.75
C ALA A 143 -13.82 20.42 -16.76
N ALA A 144 -13.06 20.99 -17.69
CA ALA A 144 -11.60 20.88 -17.71
C ALA A 144 -11.02 22.29 -17.90
N ALA A 145 -10.95 23.06 -16.81
CA ALA A 145 -10.13 24.27 -16.64
C ALA A 145 -10.48 24.98 -15.32
N ALA A 146 -9.93 24.53 -14.18
CA ALA A 146 -10.02 25.30 -12.93
C ALA A 146 -8.89 25.07 -11.90
N VAL A 147 -7.75 24.47 -12.27
CA VAL A 147 -6.67 24.17 -11.29
C VAL A 147 -5.29 24.77 -11.64
N LEU A 148 -5.11 25.37 -12.82
CA LEU A 148 -3.78 25.86 -13.26
C LEU A 148 -3.55 27.38 -13.11
N LEU A 149 -4.20 28.07 -12.17
CA LEU A 149 -4.06 29.52 -12.02
C LEU A 149 -4.02 30.03 -10.57
N TRP A 150 -3.34 29.28 -9.70
CA TRP A 150 -2.98 29.75 -8.35
C TRP A 150 -1.47 29.70 -8.08
N TRP A 151 -0.70 30.18 -9.07
CA TRP A 151 0.73 30.45 -8.96
C TRP A 151 0.96 31.96 -9.14
N VAL A 152 0.58 32.76 -8.14
CA VAL A 152 1.10 34.13 -7.97
C VAL A 152 1.15 34.45 -6.47
N VAL A 153 2.35 34.32 -5.90
CA VAL A 153 2.79 35.04 -4.69
C VAL A 153 3.01 36.52 -5.11
N PRO A 154 2.46 37.52 -4.40
CA PRO A 154 3.28 38.20 -3.39
C PRO A 154 2.51 38.76 -2.18
N GLY A 155 3.19 38.84 -1.04
CA GLY A 155 2.61 39.47 0.16
C GLY A 155 3.58 39.61 1.32
N GLN A 156 4.74 40.25 1.08
CA GLN A 156 5.48 40.93 2.15
C GLN A 156 4.58 42.03 2.72
N GLY A 157 3.95 41.76 3.86
CA GLY A 157 3.18 42.72 4.64
C GLY A 157 3.97 43.13 5.86
N SER A 158 4.35 44.41 5.87
CA SER A 158 5.18 45.10 6.83
C SER A 158 4.64 45.09 8.26
N LEU A 159 5.60 45.13 9.17
CA LEU A 159 5.51 45.56 10.57
C LEU A 159 4.62 46.80 10.73
N ASP A 160 3.61 46.71 11.58
CA ASP A 160 3.07 47.89 12.26
C ASP A 160 2.85 47.59 13.75
N GLY A 161 3.40 48.47 14.57
CA GLY A 161 3.62 48.29 15.99
C GLY A 161 2.38 48.54 16.84
N GLY A 162 2.11 47.61 17.76
CA GLY A 162 1.22 47.82 18.89
C GLY A 162 1.77 47.08 20.10
N GLY A 163 2.41 47.83 21.01
CA GLY A 163 3.00 47.31 22.25
C GLY A 163 1.93 46.82 23.23
N GLY A 164 1.48 45.59 23.05
CA GLY A 164 0.84 44.78 24.08
C GLY A 164 1.81 43.69 24.51
N ASP A 165 1.96 43.50 25.81
CA ASP A 165 2.78 42.47 26.48
C ASP A 165 2.18 41.05 26.30
N ASP A 166 1.63 40.78 25.11
CA ASP A 166 1.30 39.46 24.59
C ASP A 166 2.48 39.05 23.71
N GLY A 167 3.57 38.57 24.33
CA GLY A 167 4.66 37.93 23.61
C GLY A 167 4.06 36.93 22.59
N PRO A 168 4.60 36.84 21.36
CA PRO A 168 3.98 36.07 20.29
C PRO A 168 3.68 34.68 20.83
N LYS A 169 2.39 34.38 21.03
CA LYS A 169 1.95 33.03 21.36
C LYS A 169 2.47 32.20 20.21
N LEU A 170 3.54 31.44 20.45
CA LEU A 170 4.08 30.48 19.50
C LEU A 170 2.86 29.70 19.03
N ALA A 171 2.46 29.94 17.77
CA ALA A 171 1.30 29.28 17.20
C ALA A 171 1.48 27.81 17.51
N GLN A 172 0.55 27.27 18.30
CA GLN A 172 0.62 25.91 18.81
C GLN A 172 0.78 25.03 17.59
N ARG A 173 2.01 24.54 17.36
CA ARG A 173 2.35 23.83 16.14
C ARG A 173 1.52 22.57 16.15
N ASP A 174 0.66 22.40 15.15
CA ASP A 174 -0.16 21.21 15.02
C ASP A 174 0.75 19.98 15.13
N ALA A 175 0.37 19.06 16.02
CA ALA A 175 1.08 17.81 16.21
C ALA A 175 1.17 17.07 14.87
N LEU A 176 2.33 16.48 14.59
CA LEU A 176 2.50 15.69 13.38
C LEU A 176 1.64 14.41 13.46
N PRO A 177 1.05 13.99 12.33
CA PRO A 177 0.39 12.70 12.27
C PRO A 177 1.40 11.56 12.47
N SER A 178 0.91 10.39 12.87
CA SER A 178 1.73 9.18 12.84
C SER A 178 2.04 8.80 11.39
N TYR A 179 3.26 8.34 11.13
CA TYR A 179 3.67 7.85 9.80
C TYR A 179 3.77 6.32 9.79
N THR A 180 3.52 5.70 8.65
CA THR A 180 3.79 4.28 8.39
C THR A 180 4.86 4.20 7.31
N LEU A 181 5.84 3.32 7.49
CA LEU A 181 6.87 3.06 6.49
C LEU A 181 6.46 1.86 5.63
N GLU A 182 6.29 2.09 4.34
CA GLU A 182 6.11 1.07 3.30
C GLU A 182 7.45 0.93 2.56
N THR A 183 7.96 -0.30 2.46
CA THR A 183 9.16 -0.60 1.67
C THR A 183 8.75 -1.43 0.45
N ASP A 184 9.54 -1.37 -0.61
CA ASP A 184 9.40 -2.20 -1.81
C ASP A 184 9.66 -3.71 -1.57
N GLY A 185 9.95 -4.11 -0.33
CA GLY A 185 10.30 -5.48 0.04
C GLY A 185 11.77 -5.83 -0.21
N GLY A 186 12.54 -4.99 -0.90
CA GLY A 186 13.91 -5.28 -1.34
C GLY A 186 14.01 -6.47 -2.31
N LEU A 187 15.23 -7.01 -2.48
CA LEU A 187 15.43 -8.32 -3.11
C LEU A 187 14.89 -9.40 -2.16
N THR A 188 13.57 -9.54 -2.13
CA THR A 188 12.92 -10.70 -1.50
C THR A 188 13.56 -11.94 -2.09
N GLN A 189 14.07 -12.84 -1.23
CA GLN A 189 14.59 -14.12 -1.68
C GLN A 189 13.56 -14.74 -2.62
N LEU A 190 14.00 -15.04 -3.84
CA LEU A 190 13.21 -15.77 -4.82
C LEU A 190 12.64 -17.00 -4.12
N ARG A 191 11.34 -16.91 -3.84
CA ARG A 191 10.42 -17.92 -3.32
C ARG A 191 10.98 -19.33 -3.50
N GLY A 192 11.68 -19.82 -2.49
CA GLY A 192 12.33 -21.13 -2.48
C GLY A 192 12.25 -21.84 -1.13
N ASP A 193 11.79 -21.16 -0.08
CA ASP A 193 11.67 -21.76 1.24
C ASP A 193 10.27 -21.45 1.79
N THR A 194 9.51 -22.51 2.03
CA THR A 194 8.09 -22.46 2.41
C THR A 194 7.93 -22.47 3.93
N GLY A 195 9.01 -22.22 4.66
CA GLY A 195 9.05 -22.16 6.12
C GLY A 195 8.83 -20.74 6.62
N ASP A 196 7.86 -20.61 7.53
CA ASP A 196 7.52 -19.48 8.42
C ASP A 196 7.93 -18.04 8.05
N PRO A 197 6.99 -17.07 8.13
CA PRO A 197 7.32 -15.66 8.02
C PRO A 197 8.27 -15.26 9.16
N SER A 198 9.57 -15.20 8.84
CA SER A 198 10.61 -14.79 9.81
C SER A 198 10.32 -13.36 10.30
N PRO A 199 10.31 -13.10 11.62
CA PRO A 199 9.73 -11.90 12.23
C PRO A 199 10.49 -10.57 12.02
N ALA A 200 11.46 -10.51 11.12
CA ALA A 200 11.98 -9.25 10.61
C ALA A 200 12.45 -9.51 9.17
N SER A 201 11.71 -8.98 8.20
CA SER A 201 12.09 -9.09 6.79
C SER A 201 13.37 -8.28 6.56
N GLU A 202 14.53 -8.92 6.74
CA GLU A 202 15.83 -8.33 6.44
C GLU A 202 15.86 -7.98 4.94
N HIS A 203 15.84 -6.68 4.62
CA HIS A 203 15.80 -6.26 3.22
C HIS A 203 17.20 -6.33 2.62
N ARG A 204 17.38 -7.19 1.62
CA ARG A 204 18.66 -7.33 0.92
C ARG A 204 18.68 -6.52 -0.35
N TYR A 205 19.80 -5.87 -0.62
CA TYR A 205 20.01 -5.08 -1.82
C TYR A 205 21.45 -5.22 -2.33
N ARG A 206 21.65 -4.95 -3.62
CA ARG A 206 22.97 -4.66 -4.18
C ARG A 206 23.10 -3.16 -4.42
N LEU A 207 24.32 -2.67 -4.64
CA LEU A 207 24.57 -1.24 -4.86
C LEU A 207 23.77 -0.61 -6.02
N HIS A 208 23.47 -1.40 -7.05
CA HIS A 208 22.71 -0.95 -8.23
C HIS A 208 21.22 -1.29 -8.16
N THR A 209 20.76 -1.94 -7.09
CA THR A 209 19.35 -2.28 -6.90
C THR A 209 18.57 -0.99 -6.67
N PRO A 210 17.50 -0.74 -7.44
CA PRO A 210 16.60 0.37 -7.14
C PRO A 210 15.89 0.10 -5.82
N PHE A 211 15.60 1.16 -5.06
CA PHE A 211 14.77 1.07 -3.87
C PHE A 211 13.66 2.13 -3.90
N ASP A 212 12.55 1.82 -3.25
CA ASP A 212 11.43 2.76 -3.04
C ASP A 212 10.87 2.62 -1.62
N TRP A 213 11.04 3.68 -0.82
CA TRP A 213 10.51 3.77 0.54
C TRP A 213 9.50 4.90 0.64
N ILE A 214 8.31 4.59 1.14
CA ILE A 214 7.20 5.53 1.26
C ILE A 214 6.82 5.67 2.73
N LEU A 215 6.92 6.90 3.25
CA LEU A 215 6.43 7.29 4.55
C LEU A 215 5.06 7.93 4.37
N ARG A 216 4.00 7.20 4.74
CA ARG A 216 2.62 7.64 4.61
C ARG A 216 2.09 8.14 5.95
N PRO A 217 1.61 9.38 6.06
CA PRO A 217 0.96 9.83 7.28
C PRO A 217 -0.44 9.18 7.41
N SER A 218 -0.90 8.96 8.64
CA SER A 218 -2.23 8.41 8.92
C SER A 218 -3.37 9.35 8.56
N VAL A 219 -3.09 10.66 8.56
CA VAL A 219 -3.95 11.74 8.06
C VAL A 219 -3.07 12.77 7.36
N ASP A 220 -3.60 13.53 6.39
CA ASP A 220 -2.82 14.54 5.67
C ASP A 220 -2.11 15.51 6.63
N ALA A 221 -0.80 15.68 6.45
CA ALA A 221 -0.02 16.58 7.28
C ALA A 221 -0.24 18.03 6.83
N SER A 222 -0.70 18.90 7.72
CA SER A 222 -0.80 20.33 7.45
C SER A 222 0.58 20.97 7.42
N GLY A 223 0.91 21.83 6.46
CA GLY A 223 2.17 22.60 6.43
C GLY A 223 3.41 21.83 5.94
N GLU A 224 4.58 22.47 6.00
CA GLU A 224 5.83 21.92 5.44
C GLU A 224 6.34 20.71 6.23
N VAL A 225 6.72 19.67 5.50
CA VAL A 225 7.31 18.42 6.02
C VAL A 225 8.67 18.23 5.35
N ALA A 226 9.63 17.72 6.11
CA ALA A 226 10.95 17.32 5.63
C ALA A 226 11.36 15.97 6.24
N VAL A 227 12.37 15.34 5.65
CA VAL A 227 12.94 14.07 6.11
C VAL A 227 14.45 14.16 6.28
N ARG A 228 14.99 13.50 7.30
CA ARG A 228 16.42 13.24 7.47
C ARG A 228 16.67 11.76 7.70
N GLY A 229 17.74 11.24 7.11
CA GLY A 229 18.13 9.84 7.25
C GLY A 229 19.44 9.71 8.00
N PHE A 230 19.56 8.67 8.82
CA PHE A 230 20.80 8.25 9.46
C PHE A 230 20.97 6.74 9.31
N ALA A 231 22.18 6.30 9.00
CA ALA A 231 22.53 4.88 8.89
C ALA A 231 23.44 4.44 10.04
N PHE A 232 23.10 3.33 10.68
CA PHE A 232 23.80 2.76 11.81
C PHE A 232 24.39 1.41 11.40
N VAL A 233 25.73 1.27 11.48
CA VAL A 233 26.43 0.04 11.10
C VAL A 233 26.24 -1.01 12.20
N ASN A 234 25.75 -2.19 11.84
CA ASN A 234 25.59 -3.34 12.77
C ASN A 234 24.88 -2.99 14.10
N GLY A 235 23.90 -2.08 14.07
CA GLY A 235 23.17 -1.66 15.28
C GLY A 235 23.99 -0.84 16.28
N GLY A 236 25.14 -0.30 15.89
CA GLY A 236 25.90 0.63 16.73
C GLY A 236 25.20 1.98 16.94
N ASP A 237 25.62 2.73 17.95
CA ASP A 237 25.00 4.02 18.32
C ASP A 237 25.48 5.22 17.48
N VAL A 238 26.55 5.04 16.70
CA VAL A 238 27.13 6.09 15.85
C VAL A 238 26.50 6.02 14.47
N GLY A 239 25.53 6.89 14.21
CA GLY A 239 24.89 6.99 12.90
C GLY A 239 25.57 7.98 11.96
N GLN A 240 25.71 7.59 10.70
CA GLN A 240 26.16 8.45 9.60
C GLN A 240 24.95 9.15 8.95
N PRO A 241 24.95 10.48 8.76
CA PRO A 241 23.87 11.16 8.06
C PRO A 241 23.83 10.78 6.57
N LEU A 242 22.63 10.53 6.07
CA LEU A 242 22.36 10.20 4.66
C LEU A 242 22.02 11.46 3.85
N GLN A 243 22.51 11.54 2.62
CA GLN A 243 22.21 12.63 1.69
C GLN A 243 20.93 12.30 0.91
N LEU A 244 19.77 12.68 1.45
CA LEU A 244 18.46 12.31 0.89
C LEU A 244 17.83 13.36 -0.03
N ASP A 245 18.38 14.59 -0.10
CA ASP A 245 17.73 15.73 -0.76
C ASP A 245 17.38 15.44 -2.23
N ALA A 246 18.31 14.80 -2.97
CA ALA A 246 18.10 14.46 -4.37
C ALA A 246 17.26 13.19 -4.60
N LEU A 247 17.02 12.40 -3.53
CA LEU A 247 16.29 11.13 -3.57
C LEU A 247 14.85 11.27 -3.07
N THR A 248 14.51 12.42 -2.50
CA THR A 248 13.27 12.65 -1.77
C THR A 248 12.26 13.44 -2.61
N GLN A 249 11.02 12.99 -2.58
CA GLN A 249 9.86 13.72 -3.10
C GLN A 249 8.81 13.81 -2.00
N ILE A 250 8.27 15.02 -1.76
CA ILE A 250 7.27 15.26 -0.71
C ILE A 250 6.02 15.81 -1.38
N ALA A 251 4.90 15.11 -1.22
CA ALA A 251 3.60 15.54 -1.73
C ALA A 251 2.94 16.56 -0.78
N GLU A 252 1.96 17.32 -1.29
CA GLU A 252 1.19 18.29 -0.49
C GLU A 252 0.43 17.64 0.67
N SER A 253 0.07 16.36 0.57
CA SER A 253 -0.54 15.57 1.65
C SER A 253 0.42 15.21 2.78
N GLY A 254 1.71 15.48 2.64
CA GLY A 254 2.76 15.08 3.57
C GLY A 254 3.31 13.67 3.33
N VAL A 255 2.87 12.97 2.28
CA VAL A 255 3.51 11.70 1.88
C VAL A 255 4.94 11.98 1.44
N VAL A 256 5.89 11.28 2.05
CA VAL A 256 7.32 11.38 1.71
C VAL A 256 7.74 10.10 1.00
N ARG A 257 8.27 10.23 -0.21
CA ARG A 257 8.85 9.13 -0.99
C ARG A 257 10.35 9.32 -1.12
N VAL A 258 11.11 8.32 -0.72
CA VAL A 258 12.57 8.25 -0.88
C VAL A 258 12.88 7.13 -1.85
N SER A 259 13.38 7.47 -3.03
CA SER A 259 13.62 6.50 -4.10
C SER A 259 14.91 6.78 -4.86
N GLY A 260 15.58 5.73 -5.32
CA GLY A 260 16.85 5.82 -6.03
C GLY A 260 17.48 4.45 -6.19
N THR A 261 18.81 4.39 -6.28
CA THR A 261 19.58 3.15 -6.13
C THR A 261 20.30 3.15 -4.79
N ILE A 262 20.51 1.97 -4.21
CA ILE A 262 21.12 1.85 -2.88
C ILE A 262 22.52 2.45 -2.80
N GLY A 263 23.29 2.40 -3.89
CA GLY A 263 24.59 3.06 -3.98
C GLY A 263 24.53 4.60 -3.86
N GLN A 264 23.39 5.23 -4.18
CA GLN A 264 23.20 6.68 -4.00
C GLN A 264 23.07 7.07 -2.52
N LEU A 265 22.79 6.13 -1.61
CA LEU A 265 22.83 6.37 -0.17
C LEU A 265 24.27 6.58 0.35
N GLY A 266 25.29 6.26 -0.47
CA GLY A 266 26.70 6.44 -0.11
C GLY A 266 27.17 5.47 0.97
N LEU A 267 26.53 4.30 1.09
CA LEU A 267 26.86 3.24 2.04
C LEU A 267 27.73 2.16 1.37
N ALA A 268 28.73 1.66 2.09
CA ALA A 268 29.52 0.50 1.64
C ALA A 268 28.72 -0.81 1.82
N PRO A 269 29.11 -1.91 1.16
CA PRO A 269 28.54 -3.23 1.45
C PRO A 269 28.62 -3.57 2.95
N GLY A 270 27.53 -4.10 3.53
CA GLY A 270 27.40 -4.36 4.96
C GLY A 270 25.95 -4.34 5.46
N ARG A 271 25.77 -4.52 6.78
CA ARG A 271 24.46 -4.47 7.45
C ARG A 271 24.23 -3.12 8.11
N TYR A 272 23.07 -2.55 7.88
CA TYR A 272 22.70 -1.22 8.37
C TYR A 272 21.28 -1.23 8.94
N ALA A 273 21.09 -0.51 10.04
CA ALA A 273 19.78 0.00 10.42
C ALA A 273 19.69 1.44 9.94
N ILE A 274 18.69 1.76 9.11
CA ILE A 274 18.45 3.12 8.63
C ILE A 274 17.28 3.69 9.39
N ALA A 275 17.48 4.85 10.02
CA ALA A 275 16.43 5.61 10.66
C ALA A 275 16.07 6.82 9.79
N LEU A 276 14.80 6.93 9.43
CA LEU A 276 14.20 8.04 8.69
C LEU A 276 13.37 8.86 9.69
N ALA A 277 13.84 10.07 9.99
CA ALA A 277 13.12 11.05 10.81
C ALA A 277 12.33 11.98 9.89
N VAL A 278 11.00 11.99 10.03
CA VAL A 278 10.09 12.89 9.31
C VAL A 278 9.50 13.90 10.28
N GLY A 279 9.48 15.17 9.89
CA GLY A 279 8.90 16.21 10.72
C GLY A 279 9.04 17.60 10.15
N ARG A 280 8.96 18.62 11.00
CA ARG A 280 9.11 20.02 10.57
C ARG A 280 10.58 20.33 10.26
N PRO A 281 10.90 21.05 9.17
CA PRO A 281 12.28 21.30 8.75
C PRO A 281 13.18 21.89 9.85
N ASP A 282 12.63 22.75 10.69
CA ASP A 282 13.32 23.44 11.78
C ASP A 282 13.41 22.64 13.09
N ALA A 283 12.71 21.51 13.18
CA ALA A 283 12.67 20.65 14.36
C ALA A 283 13.25 19.25 14.12
N LEU A 284 13.69 18.94 12.89
CA LEU A 284 14.30 17.65 12.58
C LEU A 284 15.62 17.46 13.34
N PRO A 285 15.93 16.22 13.74
CA PRO A 285 17.13 15.92 14.50
C PRO A 285 18.38 16.35 13.72
N ALA A 286 19.30 17.00 14.42
CA ALA A 286 20.56 17.45 13.84
C ALA A 286 21.61 16.33 13.81
N THR A 287 21.50 15.40 14.76
CA THR A 287 22.48 14.33 14.97
C THR A 287 21.81 12.97 15.10
N ALA A 288 22.56 11.91 14.78
CA ALA A 288 22.07 10.53 14.90
C ALA A 288 21.74 10.13 16.36
N ALA A 289 22.43 10.72 17.34
CA ALA A 289 22.21 10.46 18.76
C ALA A 289 20.80 10.87 19.24
N GLU A 290 20.21 11.90 18.63
CA GLU A 290 18.83 12.32 18.93
C GLU A 290 17.79 11.29 18.47
N VAL A 291 18.14 10.49 17.45
CA VAL A 291 17.27 9.46 16.86
C VAL A 291 17.37 8.11 17.58
N THR A 292 18.45 7.88 18.32
CA THR A 292 18.67 6.68 19.14
C THR A 292 18.27 6.84 20.60
N ALA A 293 17.90 8.05 21.03
CA ALA A 293 17.45 8.30 22.39
C ALA A 293 16.31 7.31 22.76
N PRO A 294 16.36 6.70 23.95
CA PRO A 294 15.41 5.67 24.35
C PRO A 294 13.97 6.19 24.29
N ALA A 295 13.05 5.32 23.84
CA ALA A 295 11.62 5.61 23.66
C ALA A 295 10.86 5.93 24.96
N ASP A 296 11.55 6.05 26.09
CA ASP A 296 11.00 6.45 27.38
C ASP A 296 10.54 7.92 27.39
N GLN A 297 10.90 8.72 26.38
CA GLN A 297 10.25 10.00 26.11
C GLN A 297 8.97 9.76 25.30
N PRO A 298 7.81 10.27 25.77
CA PRO A 298 6.56 10.08 25.05
C PRO A 298 6.69 10.63 23.64
N ALA A 299 6.43 9.78 22.63
CA ALA A 299 6.56 10.09 21.20
C ALA A 299 5.81 11.36 20.74
N ASN A 300 4.92 11.90 21.58
CA ASN A 300 4.14 13.10 21.34
C ASN A 300 4.88 14.42 21.64
N GLU A 301 6.05 14.40 22.27
CA GLU A 301 6.80 15.63 22.57
C GLU A 301 7.73 16.06 21.42
N HIS A 302 8.12 15.13 20.54
CA HIS A 302 8.97 15.47 19.41
C HIS A 302 8.14 15.97 18.24
N ALA A 303 8.56 17.10 17.65
CA ALA A 303 8.02 17.60 16.39
C ALA A 303 8.53 16.81 15.17
N TRP A 304 8.81 15.52 15.35
CA TRP A 304 9.21 14.56 14.32
C TRP A 304 8.89 13.12 14.76
N ALA A 305 8.72 12.23 13.79
CA ALA A 305 8.53 10.79 13.97
C ALA A 305 9.66 10.02 13.28
N VAL A 306 10.14 8.93 13.89
CA VAL A 306 11.19 8.07 13.31
C VAL A 306 10.65 6.72 12.89
N ARG A 307 11.05 6.27 11.69
CA ARG A 307 10.85 4.92 11.20
C ARG A 307 12.17 4.28 10.88
N ARG A 308 12.28 2.98 11.15
CA ARG A 308 13.51 2.22 11.01
C ARG A 308 13.30 1.11 9.98
N VAL A 309 14.34 0.87 9.20
CA VAL A 309 14.41 -0.24 8.25
C VAL A 309 15.78 -0.89 8.38
N GLU A 310 15.80 -2.21 8.49
CA GLU A 310 17.04 -2.98 8.49
C GLU A 310 17.34 -3.43 7.07
N ILE A 311 18.56 -3.13 6.60
CA ILE A 311 19.01 -3.48 5.25
C ILE A 311 20.37 -4.16 5.28
N THR A 312 20.58 -5.05 4.31
CA THR A 312 21.88 -5.67 4.03
C THR A 312 22.27 -5.35 2.59
N ILE A 313 23.43 -4.71 2.41
CA ILE A 313 23.98 -4.31 1.13
C ILE A 313 25.07 -5.31 0.73
N GLU A 314 24.83 -6.02 -0.37
CA GLU A 314 25.75 -6.95 -1.02
C GLU A 314 26.56 -6.23 -2.13
N GLU A 315 27.66 -6.88 -2.55
CA GLU A 315 28.47 -6.43 -3.70
C GLU A 315 27.73 -6.53 -5.05
#